data_AF-B7PE54-F1
#
_entry.id   AF-B7PE54-F1
#
_cell.length_a   1.000
_cell.length_b   1.000
_cell.length_c   1.000
_cell.angle_alpha   90.00
_cell.angle_beta   90.00
_cell.angle_gamma   90.00
#
_symmetry.space_group_name_H-M   'P 1'
#
loop_
_entity.id
_entity.type
_entity.pdbx_description
1 polymer ?
#
loop_
_entity_poly.entity_id
_entity_poly.type
_entity_poly.pdbx_seq_one_letter_code
_entity_poly.pdbx_strand_id
1 'polypeptide(L)'
;AVPPFWKADPEPVEVLEGRRAVLSCSAGGYPEPQILWRRGYADGVDRAVVKTSRVRVAENSSLVLESVSRSDQGSYVCQAHNGVPPDVQRPVALKVRAPPKIAVKEKEVTVRKGETVTLVCNVTGDQPIRVTWTKDGGTSNLSETSKREVFHQSFDTGVASTLHFKDVDNLDSATYACNAA
;
A
#
# COMPACT_ATOMS: atom_id res chain seq x y z
N ALA A 1 31.87 18.84 25.96
CA ALA A 1 31.00 18.61 24.79
C ALA A 1 30.81 17.12 24.64
N VAL A 2 29.61 16.68 24.26
CA VAL A 2 29.27 15.24 24.16
C VAL A 2 28.79 14.98 22.74
N PRO A 3 29.41 14.05 21.99
CA PRO A 3 28.95 13.67 20.66
C PRO A 3 27.49 13.18 20.67
N PRO A 4 26.76 13.27 19.55
CA PRO A 4 25.42 12.75 19.45
C PRO A 4 25.34 11.24 19.71
N PHE A 5 24.31 10.80 20.43
CA PHE A 5 24.00 9.39 20.67
C PHE A 5 22.49 9.16 20.62
N TRP A 6 22.05 7.96 20.24
CA TRP A 6 20.64 7.61 20.19
C TRP A 6 20.08 7.35 21.59
N LYS A 7 19.00 8.05 21.95
CA LYS A 7 18.25 7.80 23.20
C LYS A 7 17.43 6.52 23.10
N ALA A 8 16.96 6.21 21.89
CA ALA A 8 16.27 4.98 21.54
C ALA A 8 16.48 4.71 20.03
N ASP A 9 16.44 3.43 19.63
CA ASP A 9 16.42 3.08 18.22
C ASP A 9 15.06 3.47 17.60
N PRO A 10 15.04 3.96 16.35
CA PRO A 10 13.80 4.34 15.69
C PRO A 10 13.03 3.13 15.21
N GLU A 11 11.72 3.13 15.44
CA GLU A 11 10.83 2.04 15.04
C GLU A 11 10.41 2.16 13.57
N PRO A 12 10.25 1.03 12.85
CA PRO A 12 9.60 1.01 11.54
C PRO A 12 8.17 1.55 11.62
N VAL A 13 7.77 2.31 10.60
CA VAL A 13 6.42 2.88 10.49
C VAL A 13 5.65 2.14 9.40
N GLU A 14 4.56 1.48 9.76
CA GLU A 14 3.57 0.98 8.80
C GLU A 14 2.31 1.85 8.84
N VAL A 15 1.84 2.28 7.67
CA VAL A 15 0.71 3.22 7.55
C VAL A 15 -0.15 2.89 6.33
N LEU A 16 -1.46 3.13 6.41
CA LEU A 16 -2.35 2.95 5.25
C LEU A 16 -2.14 4.07 4.21
N GLU A 17 -2.23 3.72 2.94
CA GLU A 17 -2.20 4.68 1.82
C GLU A 17 -3.22 5.83 2.03
N GLY A 18 -2.79 7.05 1.72
CA GLY A 18 -3.56 8.27 1.87
C GLY A 18 -3.53 8.86 3.29
N ARG A 19 -3.00 8.14 4.28
CA ARG A 19 -2.92 8.62 5.68
C ARG A 19 -1.63 9.38 5.95
N ARG A 20 -1.60 10.06 7.10
CA ARG A 20 -0.41 10.75 7.61
C ARG A 20 0.57 9.75 8.21
N ALA A 21 1.84 9.82 7.80
CA ALA A 21 2.94 9.13 8.44
C ALA A 21 3.81 10.10 9.24
N VAL A 22 4.34 9.63 10.36
CA VAL A 22 5.28 10.38 11.20
C VAL A 22 6.46 9.48 11.53
N LEU A 23 7.65 9.86 11.08
CA LEU A 23 8.90 9.18 11.41
C LEU A 23 9.62 10.03 12.45
N SER A 24 10.14 9.40 13.50
CA SER A 24 10.77 10.08 14.63
C SER A 24 12.07 9.41 15.03
N CYS A 25 13.07 10.22 15.36
CA CYS A 25 14.30 9.78 16.01
C CYS A 25 14.59 10.69 17.20
N SER A 26 15.23 10.14 18.23
CA SER A 26 15.56 10.89 19.45
C SER A 26 17.04 10.70 19.77
N ALA A 27 17.79 11.81 19.73
CA ALA A 27 19.21 11.83 20.05
C ALA A 27 19.47 12.69 21.30
N GLY A 28 20.54 12.35 22.02
CA GLY A 28 21.13 13.14 23.09
C GLY A 28 22.55 13.57 22.72
N GLY A 29 23.06 14.58 23.39
CA GLY A 29 24.38 15.16 23.15
C GLY A 29 24.46 16.55 23.76
N TYR A 30 25.66 17.13 23.79
CA TYR A 30 25.86 18.52 24.24
C TYR A 30 26.86 19.23 23.32
N PRO A 31 26.45 20.28 22.57
CA PRO A 31 25.11 20.87 22.50
C PRO A 31 23.99 19.90 22.05
N GLU A 32 22.73 20.28 22.25
CA GLU A 32 21.58 19.43 21.86
C GLU A 32 21.63 19.12 20.35
N PRO A 33 21.60 17.83 19.93
CA PRO A 33 21.73 17.49 18.52
C PRO A 33 20.53 17.89 17.68
N GLN A 34 20.80 18.37 16.48
CA GLN A 34 19.80 18.58 15.44
C GLN A 34 19.63 17.31 14.61
N ILE A 35 18.38 16.95 14.31
CA ILE A 35 18.07 15.81 13.43
C ILE A 35 17.85 16.30 11.99
N LEU A 36 18.59 15.68 11.08
CA LEU A 36 18.52 15.90 9.64
C LEU A 36 17.96 14.62 8.98
N TRP A 37 16.96 14.77 8.14
CA TRP A 37 16.35 13.64 7.42
C TRP A 37 16.88 13.51 6.00
N ARG A 38 17.29 12.29 5.66
CA ARG A 38 17.63 11.85 4.32
C ARG A 38 16.71 10.72 3.89
N ARG A 39 16.59 10.51 2.59
CA ARG A 39 15.88 9.39 1.98
C ARG A 39 16.89 8.52 1.25
N GLY A 40 16.84 7.22 1.52
CA GLY A 40 17.60 6.22 0.79
C GLY A 40 16.92 5.86 -0.52
N TYR A 41 17.72 5.68 -1.56
CA TYR A 41 17.29 5.34 -2.91
C TYR A 41 17.97 4.05 -3.37
N ALA A 42 17.41 3.40 -4.40
CA ALA A 42 17.91 2.14 -4.92
C ALA A 42 19.33 2.23 -5.50
N ASP A 43 19.81 3.44 -5.81
CA ASP A 43 21.19 3.71 -6.23
C ASP A 43 22.20 3.74 -5.07
N GLY A 44 21.74 3.53 -3.83
CA GLY A 44 22.58 3.52 -2.64
C GLY A 44 22.97 4.91 -2.14
N VAL A 45 22.41 5.99 -2.70
CA VAL A 45 22.75 7.37 -2.33
C VAL A 45 21.64 8.01 -1.49
N ASP A 46 21.96 8.31 -0.23
CA ASP A 46 21.06 9.01 0.69
C ASP A 46 21.02 10.52 0.39
N ARG A 47 19.86 11.00 -0.06
CA ARG A 47 19.65 12.42 -0.39
C ARG A 47 18.83 13.11 0.68
N ALA A 48 19.08 14.40 0.91
CA ALA A 48 18.26 15.19 1.82
C ALA A 48 16.77 15.11 1.41
N VAL A 49 15.88 14.99 2.40
CA VAL A 49 14.44 14.99 2.13
C VAL A 49 14.02 16.35 1.60
N VAL A 50 13.38 16.35 0.43
CA VAL A 50 12.83 17.56 -0.20
C VAL A 50 11.56 17.96 0.54
N LYS A 51 11.58 19.12 1.21
CA LYS A 51 10.40 19.68 1.88
C LYS A 51 9.40 20.16 0.84
N THR A 52 8.13 19.82 1.04
CA THR A 52 7.01 20.20 0.16
C THR A 52 5.80 20.55 1.02
N SER A 53 4.66 20.91 0.41
CA SER A 53 3.40 21.06 1.14
C SER A 53 2.96 19.76 1.86
N ARG A 54 3.37 18.59 1.34
CA ARG A 54 3.00 17.27 1.88
C ARG A 54 4.07 16.66 2.78
N VAL A 55 5.32 17.12 2.71
CA VAL A 55 6.47 16.59 3.43
C VAL A 55 7.16 17.70 4.22
N ARG A 56 7.14 17.61 5.54
CA ARG A 56 7.70 18.64 6.44
C ARG A 56 8.42 18.03 7.63
N VAL A 57 9.34 18.80 8.22
CA VAL A 57 9.96 18.46 9.50
C VAL A 57 9.26 19.29 10.57
N ALA A 58 8.70 18.63 11.58
CA ALA A 58 8.00 19.26 12.70
C ALA A 58 9.00 19.86 13.72
N GLU A 59 8.50 20.65 14.67
CA GLU A 59 9.33 21.29 15.71
C GLU A 59 10.08 20.29 16.58
N ASN A 60 9.47 19.14 16.87
CA ASN A 60 10.12 18.02 17.57
C ASN A 60 11.08 17.20 16.68
N SER A 61 11.46 17.73 15.53
CA SER A 61 12.32 17.10 14.52
C SER A 61 11.79 15.84 13.84
N SER A 62 10.52 15.48 14.05
CA SER A 62 9.89 14.36 13.32
C SER A 62 9.64 14.72 11.86
N LEU A 63 9.86 13.75 10.96
CA LEU A 63 9.49 13.87 9.56
C LEU A 63 8.02 13.48 9.38
N VAL A 64 7.22 14.41 8.88
CA VAL A 64 5.78 14.22 8.66
C VAL A 64 5.49 14.18 7.16
N LEU A 65 4.76 13.14 6.74
CA LEU A 65 4.21 12.99 5.40
C LEU A 65 2.67 12.97 5.52
N GLU A 66 1.98 13.98 4.98
CA GLU A 66 0.55 14.22 5.27
C GLU A 66 -0.42 13.21 4.63
N SER A 67 -0.10 12.68 3.44
CA SER A 67 -0.96 11.73 2.73
C SER A 67 -0.12 10.77 1.89
N VAL A 68 0.35 9.68 2.49
CA VAL A 68 1.36 8.81 1.87
C VAL A 68 0.84 8.04 0.65
N SER A 69 1.71 7.81 -0.31
CA SER A 69 1.49 6.94 -1.48
C SER A 69 2.49 5.79 -1.48
N ARG A 70 2.28 4.77 -2.32
CA ARG A 70 3.27 3.69 -2.49
C ARG A 70 4.68 4.19 -2.84
N SER A 71 4.79 5.30 -3.57
CA SER A 71 6.10 5.89 -3.90
C SER A 71 6.84 6.47 -2.68
N ASP A 72 6.14 6.75 -1.58
CA ASP A 72 6.75 7.22 -0.34
C ASP A 72 7.40 6.11 0.48
N GLN A 73 7.06 4.84 0.21
CA GLN A 73 7.66 3.68 0.85
C GLN A 73 9.17 3.63 0.61
N GLY A 74 9.93 3.23 1.63
CA GLY A 74 11.38 3.07 1.55
C GLY A 74 12.08 3.30 2.87
N SER A 75 13.41 3.35 2.80
CA SER A 75 14.27 3.69 3.93
C SER A 75 14.48 5.20 4.01
N TYR A 76 14.25 5.77 5.19
CA TYR A 76 14.62 7.12 5.54
C TYR A 76 15.76 7.06 6.55
N VAL A 77 16.66 8.02 6.55
CA VAL A 77 17.80 8.06 7.45
C VAL A 77 17.72 9.33 8.27
N CYS A 78 17.67 9.18 9.60
CA CYS A 78 17.84 10.30 10.51
C CYS A 78 19.30 10.40 10.91
N GLN A 79 19.87 11.58 10.73
CA GLN A 79 21.24 11.92 11.09
C GLN A 79 21.22 12.93 12.22
N ALA A 80 21.94 12.68 13.31
CA ALA A 80 22.08 13.60 14.43
C ALA A 80 23.46 14.26 14.41
N HIS A 81 23.46 15.60 14.50
CA HIS A 81 24.68 16.43 14.47
C HIS A 81 24.61 17.51 15.55
N ASN A 82 25.72 17.76 16.24
CA ASN A 82 25.83 18.86 17.21
C ASN A 82 27.18 19.61 17.17
N GLY A 83 27.94 19.47 16.08
CA GLY A 83 29.28 20.06 15.93
C GLY A 83 30.39 19.29 16.65
N VAL A 84 30.09 18.20 17.37
CA VAL A 84 31.06 17.34 18.05
C VAL A 84 31.10 15.97 17.36
N PRO A 85 32.21 15.58 16.72
CA PRO A 85 32.30 14.30 16.05
C PRO A 85 32.35 13.12 17.05
N PRO A 86 31.86 11.92 16.69
CA PRO A 86 31.26 11.60 15.39
C PRO A 86 29.76 11.95 15.32
N ASP A 87 29.29 12.31 14.13
CA ASP A 87 27.86 12.29 13.83
C ASP A 87 27.34 10.85 13.85
N VAL A 88 26.06 10.68 14.16
CA VAL A 88 25.40 9.35 14.14
C VAL A 88 24.21 9.34 13.21
N GLN A 89 23.94 8.19 12.59
CA GLN A 89 22.83 8.00 11.66
C GLN A 89 22.12 6.66 11.89
N ARG A 90 20.80 6.64 11.70
CA ARG A 90 19.97 5.43 11.79
C ARG A 90 18.91 5.39 10.69
N PRO A 91 18.71 4.22 10.05
CA PRO A 91 17.62 4.03 9.10
C PRO A 91 16.28 3.84 9.83
N VAL A 92 15.20 4.26 9.17
CA VAL A 92 13.81 4.16 9.59
C VAL A 92 13.02 3.71 8.37
N ALA A 93 12.45 2.51 8.43
CA ALA A 93 11.65 1.99 7.33
C ALA A 93 10.23 2.57 7.36
N LEU A 94 9.76 3.12 6.25
CA LEU A 94 8.35 3.46 6.04
C LEU A 94 7.74 2.45 5.09
N LYS A 95 6.71 1.75 5.54
CA LYS A 95 5.90 0.84 4.73
C LYS A 95 4.50 1.41 4.53
N VAL A 96 4.06 1.48 3.28
CA VAL A 96 2.73 1.98 2.94
C VAL A 96 1.85 0.81 2.52
N ARG A 97 0.85 0.53 3.35
CA ARG A 97 -0.10 -0.56 3.15
C ARG A 97 -1.29 -0.10 2.33
N ALA A 98 -1.65 -0.84 1.29
CA ALA A 98 -2.90 -0.60 0.56
C ALA A 98 -3.83 -1.81 0.72
N PRO A 99 -5.01 -1.65 1.36
CA PRO A 99 -5.99 -2.73 1.43
C PRO A 99 -6.56 -3.03 0.02
N PRO A 100 -7.11 -4.23 -0.20
CA PRO A 100 -7.81 -4.55 -1.44
C PRO A 100 -8.94 -3.54 -1.72
N LYS A 101 -8.89 -2.91 -2.89
CA LYS A 101 -9.93 -2.03 -3.43
C LYS A 101 -10.47 -2.69 -4.69
N ILE A 102 -11.78 -2.91 -4.72
CA ILE A 102 -12.47 -3.61 -5.80
C ILE A 102 -13.12 -2.59 -6.75
N ALA A 103 -12.89 -2.76 -8.04
CA ALA A 103 -13.51 -2.01 -9.11
C ALA A 103 -14.14 -2.97 -10.12
N VAL A 104 -15.48 -2.99 -10.19
CA VAL A 104 -16.22 -3.82 -11.15
C VAL A 104 -16.46 -3.01 -12.42
N LYS A 105 -16.27 -3.62 -13.59
CA LYS A 105 -16.35 -2.92 -14.88
C LYS A 105 -17.79 -2.60 -15.28
N GLU A 106 -18.69 -3.55 -15.16
CA GLU A 106 -20.12 -3.39 -15.42
C GLU A 106 -20.92 -3.63 -14.13
N LYS A 107 -21.83 -2.70 -13.78
CA LYS A 107 -22.73 -2.84 -12.61
C LYS A 107 -23.97 -3.67 -12.91
N GLU A 108 -24.39 -3.66 -14.17
CA GLU A 108 -25.55 -4.40 -14.66
C GLU A 108 -25.25 -4.85 -16.10
N VAL A 109 -25.59 -6.09 -16.42
CA VAL A 109 -25.38 -6.68 -17.74
C VAL A 109 -26.63 -7.43 -18.14
N THR A 110 -27.19 -7.10 -19.29
CA THR A 110 -28.30 -7.84 -19.92
C THR A 110 -27.75 -8.62 -21.10
N VAL A 111 -28.03 -9.92 -21.14
CA VAL A 111 -27.55 -10.85 -22.17
C VAL A 111 -28.71 -11.70 -22.66
N ARG A 112 -28.71 -12.10 -23.94
CA ARG A 112 -29.77 -12.98 -24.46
C ARG A 112 -29.47 -14.42 -24.08
N LYS A 113 -30.55 -15.20 -23.94
CA LYS A 113 -30.45 -16.64 -23.71
C LYS A 113 -29.60 -17.30 -24.82
N GLY A 114 -28.66 -18.16 -24.42
CA GLY A 114 -27.75 -18.88 -25.29
C GLY A 114 -26.46 -18.13 -25.64
N GLU A 115 -26.36 -16.84 -25.31
CA GLU A 115 -25.13 -16.06 -25.52
C GLU A 115 -24.12 -16.30 -24.38
N THR A 116 -22.92 -15.73 -24.56
CA THR A 116 -21.86 -15.73 -23.54
C THR A 116 -21.83 -14.38 -22.83
N VAL A 117 -21.50 -14.36 -21.55
CA VAL A 117 -21.31 -13.11 -20.78
C VAL A 117 -20.06 -13.20 -19.93
N THR A 118 -19.41 -12.06 -19.74
CA THR A 118 -18.19 -11.94 -18.96
C THR A 118 -18.31 -10.80 -17.97
N LEU A 119 -18.13 -11.09 -16.69
CA LEU A 119 -18.09 -10.11 -15.61
C LEU A 119 -16.63 -9.87 -15.23
N VAL A 120 -16.20 -8.61 -15.22
CA VAL A 120 -14.82 -8.23 -14.93
C VAL A 120 -14.72 -7.46 -13.63
N CYS A 121 -13.80 -7.89 -12.78
CA CYS A 121 -13.49 -7.28 -11.50
C CYS A 121 -11.99 -7.03 -11.40
N ASN A 122 -11.59 -5.77 -11.21
CA ASN A 122 -10.21 -5.39 -10.98
C ASN A 122 -10.01 -5.08 -9.50
N VAL A 123 -9.04 -5.72 -8.88
CA VAL A 123 -8.71 -5.53 -7.47
C VAL A 123 -7.31 -4.96 -7.35
N THR A 124 -7.15 -3.80 -6.71
CA THR A 124 -5.83 -3.21 -6.42
C THR A 124 -5.52 -3.30 -4.94
N GLY A 125 -4.28 -3.52 -4.53
CA GLY A 125 -3.93 -3.66 -3.11
C GLY A 125 -2.55 -4.27 -2.90
N ASP A 126 -2.19 -4.53 -1.65
CA ASP A 126 -0.98 -5.28 -1.30
C ASP A 126 -1.15 -6.76 -1.60
N GLN A 127 -0.13 -7.38 -2.21
CA GLN A 127 -0.09 -8.82 -2.45
C GLN A 127 0.27 -9.59 -1.16
N PRO A 128 -0.21 -10.85 -1.00
CA PRO A 128 -1.07 -11.60 -1.92
C PRO A 128 -2.54 -11.22 -1.80
N ILE A 129 -3.21 -10.96 -2.93
CA ILE A 129 -4.66 -10.73 -3.00
C ILE A 129 -5.35 -12.00 -3.48
N ARG A 130 -6.36 -12.47 -2.74
CA ARG A 130 -7.24 -13.57 -3.19
C ARG A 130 -8.58 -13.01 -3.62
N VAL A 131 -8.97 -13.31 -4.85
CA VAL A 131 -10.26 -12.87 -5.41
C VAL A 131 -11.21 -14.05 -5.52
N THR A 132 -12.45 -13.89 -5.05
CA THR A 132 -13.49 -14.92 -5.18
C THR A 132 -14.80 -14.31 -5.70
N TRP A 133 -15.67 -15.16 -6.21
CA TRP A 133 -17.00 -14.76 -6.69
C TRP A 133 -18.09 -15.48 -5.92
N THR A 134 -19.15 -14.77 -5.54
CA THR A 134 -20.35 -15.34 -4.92
C THR A 134 -21.61 -14.92 -5.68
N LYS A 135 -22.69 -15.68 -5.53
CA LYS A 135 -23.99 -15.44 -6.17
C LYS A 135 -25.05 -15.17 -5.11
N ASP A 136 -25.92 -14.19 -5.36
CA ASP A 136 -27.06 -13.78 -4.55
C ASP A 136 -26.72 -13.52 -3.06
N GLY A 137 -25.57 -12.92 -2.80
CA GLY A 137 -25.11 -12.62 -1.44
C GLY A 137 -24.73 -13.85 -0.61
N GLY A 138 -24.64 -15.04 -1.23
CA GLY A 138 -24.18 -16.25 -0.58
C GLY A 138 -22.72 -16.14 -0.09
N THR A 139 -22.36 -16.99 0.87
CA THR A 139 -21.01 -17.05 1.46
C THR A 139 -20.10 -18.08 0.78
N SER A 140 -20.66 -18.95 -0.06
CA SER A 140 -19.91 -19.96 -0.79
C SER A 140 -19.34 -19.41 -2.09
N ASN A 141 -18.05 -19.66 -2.30
CA ASN A 141 -17.39 -19.35 -3.56
C ASN A 141 -18.03 -20.15 -4.70
N LEU A 142 -18.24 -19.49 -5.84
CA LEU A 142 -18.69 -20.15 -7.05
C LEU A 142 -17.66 -21.17 -7.52
N SER A 143 -18.13 -22.40 -7.76
CA SER A 143 -17.33 -23.47 -8.36
C SER A 143 -17.22 -23.29 -9.87
N GLU A 144 -16.12 -23.73 -10.46
CA GLU A 144 -16.03 -23.84 -11.92
C GLU A 144 -16.86 -25.02 -12.43
N THR A 145 -17.44 -24.85 -13.63
CA THR A 145 -18.24 -25.85 -14.35
C THR A 145 -18.00 -25.70 -15.85
N SER A 146 -18.49 -26.62 -16.68
CA SER A 146 -18.44 -26.46 -18.15
C SER A 146 -19.12 -25.19 -18.67
N LYS A 147 -20.06 -24.63 -17.89
CA LYS A 147 -20.82 -23.42 -18.20
C LYS A 147 -20.19 -22.15 -17.63
N ARG A 148 -19.40 -22.27 -16.55
CA ARG A 148 -18.89 -21.15 -15.75
C ARG A 148 -17.42 -21.33 -15.42
N GLU A 149 -16.59 -20.41 -15.87
CA GLU A 149 -15.14 -20.43 -15.68
C GLU A 149 -14.69 -19.13 -14.98
N VAL A 150 -13.70 -19.23 -14.10
CA VAL A 150 -13.10 -18.07 -13.41
C VAL A 150 -11.64 -17.96 -13.80
N PHE A 151 -11.23 -16.78 -14.25
CA PHE A 151 -9.86 -16.51 -14.64
C PHE A 151 -9.27 -15.40 -13.77
N HIS A 152 -8.06 -15.60 -13.26
CA HIS A 152 -7.33 -14.61 -12.48
C HIS A 152 -6.02 -14.24 -13.19
N GLN A 153 -5.76 -12.94 -13.31
CA GLN A 153 -4.51 -12.39 -13.83
C GLN A 153 -3.90 -11.48 -12.78
N SER A 154 -2.73 -11.87 -12.26
CA SER A 154 -2.01 -11.12 -11.22
C SER A 154 -1.07 -10.07 -11.82
N PHE A 155 -0.97 -8.93 -11.15
CA PHE A 155 -0.08 -7.81 -11.44
C PHE A 155 0.60 -7.34 -10.15
N ASP A 156 1.69 -6.57 -10.28
CA ASP A 156 2.40 -5.99 -9.12
C ASP A 156 1.48 -5.12 -8.24
N THR A 157 0.47 -4.50 -8.85
CA THR A 157 -0.45 -3.57 -8.18
C THR A 157 -1.80 -4.18 -7.83
N GLY A 158 -2.08 -5.43 -8.21
CA GLY A 158 -3.43 -5.99 -8.09
C GLY A 158 -3.68 -7.32 -8.80
N VAL A 159 -4.95 -7.68 -8.94
CA VAL A 159 -5.45 -8.87 -9.65
C VAL A 159 -6.66 -8.47 -10.50
N ALA A 160 -6.67 -8.81 -11.78
CA ALA A 160 -7.89 -8.80 -12.58
C ALA A 160 -8.53 -10.19 -12.52
N SER A 161 -9.83 -10.24 -12.21
CA SER A 161 -10.62 -11.46 -12.08
C SER A 161 -11.80 -11.40 -13.02
N THR A 162 -11.99 -12.48 -13.78
CA THR A 162 -13.01 -12.58 -14.82
C THR A 162 -13.88 -13.78 -14.56
N LEU A 163 -15.19 -13.56 -14.43
CA LEU A 163 -16.19 -14.61 -14.32
C LEU A 163 -16.90 -14.74 -15.68
N HIS A 164 -16.65 -15.84 -16.37
CA HIS A 164 -17.12 -16.10 -17.72
C HIS A 164 -18.23 -17.16 -17.71
N PHE A 165 -19.32 -16.88 -18.42
CA PHE A 165 -20.45 -17.78 -18.61
C PHE A 165 -20.66 -18.08 -20.10
N LYS A 166 -20.97 -19.34 -20.40
CA LYS A 166 -21.40 -19.83 -21.71
C LYS A 166 -22.87 -20.25 -21.67
N ASP A 167 -23.55 -20.20 -22.81
CA ASP A 167 -24.95 -20.67 -22.97
C ASP A 167 -25.90 -20.17 -21.87
N VAL A 168 -25.92 -18.85 -21.65
CA VAL A 168 -26.64 -18.23 -20.52
C VAL A 168 -28.13 -18.56 -20.56
N ASP A 169 -28.74 -18.83 -19.40
CA ASP A 169 -30.17 -19.04 -19.25
C ASP A 169 -30.76 -18.28 -18.04
N ASN A 170 -32.06 -18.46 -17.81
CA ASN A 170 -32.77 -17.72 -16.75
C ASN A 170 -32.30 -18.08 -15.33
N LEU A 171 -31.66 -19.22 -15.12
CA LEU A 171 -31.12 -19.62 -13.81
C LEU A 171 -29.82 -18.89 -13.48
N ASP A 172 -29.14 -18.32 -14.47
CA ASP A 172 -27.94 -17.48 -14.28
C ASP A 172 -28.29 -16.03 -13.92
N SER A 173 -29.55 -15.62 -14.04
CA SER A 173 -29.98 -14.28 -13.65
C SER A 173 -29.89 -14.11 -12.14
N ALA A 174 -28.90 -13.33 -11.68
CA ALA A 174 -28.59 -13.18 -10.26
C ALA A 174 -27.67 -11.98 -10.00
N THR A 175 -27.48 -11.67 -8.71
CA THR A 175 -26.43 -10.73 -8.30
C THR A 175 -25.13 -11.46 -8.07
N TYR A 176 -24.08 -11.09 -8.81
CA TYR A 176 -22.73 -11.65 -8.65
C TYR A 176 -21.84 -10.66 -7.91
N ALA A 177 -21.23 -11.10 -6.82
CA ALA A 177 -20.31 -10.28 -6.03
C ALA A 177 -18.87 -10.77 -6.22
N CYS A 178 -17.98 -9.83 -6.52
CA CYS A 178 -16.54 -10.04 -6.48
C CYS A 178 -16.02 -9.65 -5.10
N ASN A 179 -15.33 -10.56 -4.43
CA ASN A 179 -14.78 -10.38 -3.09
C ASN A 179 -13.26 -10.46 -3.14
N ALA A 180 -12.57 -9.74 -2.26
CA ALA A 180 -11.12 -9.74 -2.17
C ALA A 180 -10.65 -9.76 -0.71
N ALA A 181 -9.61 -10.54 -0.43
CA ALA A 181 -8.94 -10.66 0.86
C ALA A 181 -7.42 -10.63 0.71
#